data_AF-A0A7J8BEV3-F1
#
_entry.id   AF-A0A7J8BEV3-F1
#
_cell.length_a   1.000
_cell.length_b   1.000
_cell.length_c   1.000
_cell.angle_alpha   90.00
_cell.angle_beta   90.00
_cell.angle_gamma   90.00
#
_symmetry.space_group_name_H-M   'P 1'
#
loop_
_entity.id
_entity.type
_entity.pdbx_description
1 polymer ?
#
loop_
_entity_poly.entity_id
_entity_poly.type
_entity_poly.pdbx_seq_one_letter_code
_entity_poly.pdbx_strand_id
1 'polypeptide(L)'
;MKNNVKWELTPEIVARHFLKNLGVVVAPHALKLPEEAVTRRGEYWCEVTVNGLDTVRVPMSVVNFEKPKTKRYKYWLAQQAARGMAPTSPQTL
;
A
#
# COMPACT_ATOMS: atom_id res chain seq x y z
N MET A 1 5.02 18.11 2.76
CA MET A 1 4.12 18.26 1.59
C MET A 1 2.78 18.75 2.12
N LYS A 2 2.25 19.88 1.61
CA LYS A 2 0.94 20.40 2.04
C LYS A 2 -0.14 19.48 1.47
N ASN A 3 -0.76 18.66 2.33
CA ASN A 3 -1.81 17.73 1.96
C ASN A 3 -3.20 18.39 2.05
N ASN A 4 -3.33 19.65 1.62
CA ASN A 4 -4.58 20.42 1.68
C ASN A 4 -5.51 20.15 0.49
N VAL A 5 -5.17 19.20 -0.38
CA VAL A 5 -6.07 18.78 -1.45
C VAL A 5 -7.12 17.87 -0.83
N LYS A 6 -8.41 18.21 -1.01
CA LYS A 6 -9.50 17.27 -0.69
C LYS A 6 -9.37 16.06 -1.60
N TRP A 7 -9.27 14.87 -1.04
CA TRP A 7 -9.17 13.62 -1.78
C TRP A 7 -10.09 12.59 -1.15
N GLU A 8 -10.52 11.64 -1.96
CA GLU A 8 -11.35 10.51 -1.58
C GLU A 8 -10.80 9.27 -2.28
N LEU A 9 -10.83 8.14 -1.58
CA LEU A 9 -10.43 6.86 -2.16
C LEU A 9 -11.55 6.33 -3.06
N THR A 10 -11.21 6.03 -4.32
CA THR A 10 -12.16 5.44 -5.27
C THR A 10 -11.78 3.99 -5.62
N PRO A 11 -12.73 3.15 -6.08
CA PRO A 11 -12.45 1.77 -6.46
C PRO A 11 -11.36 1.63 -7.53
N GLU A 12 -11.24 2.59 -8.45
CA GLU A 12 -10.22 2.58 -9.52
C GLU A 12 -8.80 2.72 -8.94
N ILE A 13 -8.64 3.56 -7.92
CA ILE A 13 -7.37 3.72 -7.22
C ILE A 13 -6.97 2.41 -6.56
N VAL A 14 -7.92 1.74 -5.90
CA VAL A 14 -7.66 0.47 -5.21
C VAL A 14 -7.35 -0.64 -6.23
N ALA A 15 -8.14 -0.77 -7.29
CA ALA A 15 -7.91 -1.75 -8.36
C ALA A 15 -6.51 -1.62 -8.98
N ARG A 16 -6.04 -0.39 -9.21
CA ARG A 16 -4.66 -0.14 -9.68
C ARG A 16 -3.61 -0.62 -8.67
N HIS A 17 -3.87 -0.44 -7.38
CA HIS A 17 -2.98 -0.87 -6.31
C HIS A 17 -2.95 -2.39 -6.11
N PHE A 18 -4.07 -3.09 -6.35
CA PHE A 18 -4.07 -4.56 -6.43
C PHE A 18 -3.07 -5.06 -7.47
N LEU A 19 -3.11 -4.50 -8.69
CA LEU A 19 -2.16 -4.88 -9.73
C LEU A 19 -0.72 -4.54 -9.34
N LYS A 20 -0.49 -3.33 -8.81
CA LYS A 20 0.87 -2.85 -8.51
C LYS A 20 1.53 -3.56 -7.33
N ASN A 21 0.77 -3.90 -6.29
CA ASN A 21 1.30 -4.44 -5.04
C ASN A 21 1.16 -5.96 -4.94
N LEU A 22 0.09 -6.53 -5.49
CA LEU A 22 -0.23 -7.96 -5.39
C LEU A 22 -0.13 -8.70 -6.74
N GLY A 23 -0.03 -7.99 -7.87
CA GLY A 23 -0.05 -8.61 -9.20
C GLY A 23 -1.42 -9.12 -9.64
N VAL A 24 -2.48 -8.78 -8.92
CA VAL A 24 -3.85 -9.24 -9.18
C VAL A 24 -4.63 -8.16 -9.90
N VAL A 25 -5.33 -8.51 -10.99
CA VAL A 25 -6.25 -7.61 -11.69
C VAL A 25 -7.64 -7.78 -11.11
N VAL A 26 -8.22 -6.69 -10.61
CA VAL A 26 -9.59 -6.63 -10.09
C VAL A 26 -10.36 -5.58 -10.88
N ALA A 27 -11.56 -5.92 -11.33
CA ALA A 27 -12.43 -4.95 -11.98
C ALA A 27 -13.02 -3.97 -10.94
N PRO A 28 -13.05 -2.65 -11.19
CA PRO A 28 -13.53 -1.67 -10.21
C PRO A 28 -14.96 -1.94 -9.70
N HIS A 29 -15.85 -2.45 -10.56
CA HIS A 29 -17.23 -2.77 -10.18
C HIS A 29 -17.36 -4.01 -9.27
N ALA A 30 -16.34 -4.86 -9.23
CA ALA A 30 -16.29 -6.02 -8.35
C ALA A 30 -15.76 -5.66 -6.94
N LEU A 31 -15.33 -4.41 -6.75
CA LEU A 31 -14.72 -3.92 -5.51
C LEU A 31 -15.71 -3.02 -4.77
N LYS A 32 -15.96 -3.34 -3.50
CA LYS A 32 -16.75 -2.52 -2.58
C LYS A 32 -15.86 -1.91 -1.53
N LEU A 33 -15.92 -0.58 -1.45
CA LEU A 33 -15.31 0.20 -0.39
C LEU A 33 -16.27 0.31 0.82
N PRO A 34 -15.77 0.70 2.00
CA PRO A 34 -16.63 1.06 3.12
C PRO A 34 -17.67 2.11 2.70
N GLU A 35 -18.88 2.03 3.27
CA GLU A 35 -19.96 2.99 2.97
C GLU A 35 -19.57 4.43 3.30
N GLU A 36 -18.77 4.62 4.35
CA GLU A 36 -18.21 5.93 4.68
C GLU A 36 -17.04 6.27 3.74
N ALA A 37 -17.15 7.44 3.09
CA ALA A 37 -16.12 7.97 2.20
C ALA A 37 -14.74 8.02 2.89
N VAL A 38 -13.77 7.29 2.34
CA VAL A 38 -12.42 7.19 2.90
C VAL A 38 -11.61 8.43 2.50
N THR A 39 -11.60 9.42 3.38
CA THR A 39 -10.87 10.70 3.22
C THR A 39 -9.72 10.86 4.24
N ARG A 40 -9.59 9.88 5.15
CA ARG A 40 -8.59 9.86 6.20
C ARG A 40 -7.61 8.70 5.98
N ARG A 41 -6.44 8.82 6.59
CA ARG A 41 -5.46 7.75 6.62
C ARG A 41 -5.81 6.77 7.72
N GLY A 42 -5.51 5.50 7.51
CA GLY A 42 -5.81 4.46 8.48
C GLY A 42 -5.86 3.08 7.85
N GLU A 43 -6.26 2.13 8.68
CA GLU A 43 -6.50 0.75 8.28
C GLU A 43 -7.98 0.59 7.91
N TYR A 44 -8.21 -0.01 6.74
CA TYR A 44 -9.53 -0.22 6.17
C TYR A 44 -9.62 -1.62 5.59
N TRP A 45 -10.83 -1.98 5.19
CA TRP A 45 -11.12 -3.21 4.48
C TRP A 45 -11.81 -2.86 3.17
N CYS A 46 -11.49 -3.60 2.11
CA CYS A 46 -12.30 -3.62 0.89
C CYS A 46 -12.84 -5.03 0.66
N GLU A 47 -14.01 -5.12 0.08
CA GLU A 47 -14.63 -6.38 -0.33
C GLU A 47 -14.45 -6.56 -1.83
N VAL A 48 -14.03 -7.74 -2.25
CA VAL A 48 -13.86 -8.09 -3.65
C VAL A 48 -14.74 -9.29 -3.95
N THR A 49 -15.69 -9.14 -4.85
CA THR A 49 -16.57 -10.22 -5.29
C THR A 49 -16.02 -10.88 -6.55
N VAL A 50 -15.68 -12.16 -6.47
CA VAL A 50 -15.18 -12.97 -7.57
C VAL A 50 -16.37 -13.65 -8.26
N ASN A 51 -16.52 -13.43 -9.56
CA ASN A 51 -17.57 -14.02 -10.40
C ASN A 51 -19.02 -13.85 -9.87
N GLY A 52 -19.27 -12.85 -9.02
CA GLY A 52 -20.58 -12.64 -8.41
C GLY A 52 -20.97 -13.66 -7.32
N LEU A 53 -20.05 -14.53 -6.90
CA LEU A 53 -20.32 -15.60 -5.95
C LEU A 53 -19.56 -15.39 -4.64
N ASP A 54 -18.24 -15.43 -4.71
CA ASP A 54 -17.39 -15.38 -3.53
C ASP A 54 -16.99 -13.95 -3.22
N THR A 55 -17.21 -13.49 -1.99
CA THR A 55 -16.77 -12.17 -1.54
C THR A 55 -15.65 -12.31 -0.52
N VAL A 56 -14.49 -11.75 -0.86
CA VAL A 56 -13.29 -11.79 -0.02
C VAL A 56 -13.05 -10.41 0.57
N ARG A 57 -12.81 -10.35 1.89
CA ARG A 57 -12.37 -9.12 2.57
C ARG A 57 -10.86 -9.02 2.52
N VAL A 58 -10.36 -7.93 1.94
CA VAL A 58 -8.93 -7.64 1.80
C VAL A 58 -8.57 -6.44 2.68
N PRO A 59 -7.61 -6.59 3.61
CA PRO A 59 -7.13 -5.48 4.41
C PRO A 59 -6.35 -4.49 3.55
N MET A 60 -6.54 -3.19 3.77
CA MET A 60 -5.82 -2.14 3.06
C MET A 60 -5.45 -0.99 3.99
N SER A 61 -4.19 -0.55 3.89
CA SER A 61 -3.68 0.60 4.64
C SER A 61 -3.64 1.83 3.73
N VAL A 62 -4.39 2.87 4.10
CA VAL A 62 -4.41 4.15 3.37
C VAL A 62 -3.32 5.06 3.94
N VAL A 63 -2.21 5.16 3.21
CA VAL A 63 -1.01 5.88 3.63
C VAL A 63 -0.72 7.10 2.77
N ASN A 64 0.24 7.92 3.20
CA ASN A 64 0.75 9.01 2.36
C ASN A 64 1.34 8.46 1.06
N PHE A 65 0.93 9.05 -0.06
CA PHE A 65 1.57 8.77 -1.33
C PHE A 65 3.04 9.23 -1.30
N GLU A 66 3.95 8.29 -1.54
CA GLU A 66 5.35 8.58 -1.72
C GLU A 66 5.71 8.57 -3.21
N LYS A 67 6.32 9.66 -3.68
CA LYS A 67 6.86 9.72 -5.04
C LYS A 67 7.92 8.64 -5.24
N PRO A 68 8.01 8.02 -6.43
CA PRO A 68 8.98 6.95 -6.69
C PRO A 68 10.43 7.30 -6.33
N LYS A 69 10.87 8.54 -6.62
CA LYS A 69 12.21 9.03 -6.25
C LYS A 69 12.42 9.06 -4.74
N THR A 70 11.46 9.60 -3.99
CA THR A 70 11.51 9.67 -2.53
C THR A 70 11.50 8.27 -1.91
N LYS A 71 10.64 7.39 -2.40
CA LYS A 71 10.59 5.98 -2.00
C LYS A 71 11.95 5.32 -2.21
N ARG A 72 12.52 5.42 -3.42
CA ARG A 72 13.84 4.84 -3.75
C ARG A 72 14.95 5.37 -2.85
N TYR A 73 14.97 6.66 -2.57
CA TYR A 73 15.96 7.26 -1.67
C TYR A 73 15.83 6.75 -0.23
N LYS A 74 14.60 6.63 0.30
CA LYS A 74 14.36 6.03 1.63
C LYS A 74 14.84 4.59 1.71
N TYR A 75 14.57 3.77 0.70
CA TYR A 75 15.08 2.39 0.65
C TYR A 75 16.60 2.34 0.61
N TRP A 76 17.24 3.22 -0.18
CA TRP A 76 18.70 3.30 -0.24
C TRP A 76 19.30 3.65 1.13
N LEU A 77 18.75 4.64 1.83
CA LEU A 77 19.18 4.99 3.19
C LEU A 77 18.99 3.84 4.18
N ALA A 78 17.84 3.16 4.15
CA ALA A 78 17.58 2.01 5.00
C ALA A 78 18.58 0.87 4.76
N GLN A 79 18.95 0.64 3.50
CA GLN A 79 19.95 -0.37 3.14
C GLN A 79 21.36 0.00 3.64
N GLN A 80 21.73 1.29 3.61
CA GLN A 80 23.00 1.76 4.18
C GLN A 80 23.02 1.56 5.71
N ALA A 81 21.95 1.93 6.40
CA ALA A 81 21.82 1.73 7.84
C ALA A 81 21.94 0.24 8.23
N ALA A 82 21.26 -0.65 7.50
CA ALA A 82 21.34 -2.09 7.73
C ALA A 82 22.75 -2.65 7.48
N ARG A 83 23.47 -2.14 6.47
CA ARG A 83 24.87 -2.53 6.20
C ARG A 83 25.84 -2.04 7.27
N GLY A 84 25.63 -0.85 7.82
CA GLY A 84 26.43 -0.29 8.91
C GLY A 84 26.18 -0.93 10.29
N MET A 85 25.06 -1.64 10.46
CA MET A 85 24.68 -2.34 11.71
C MET A 85 25.05 -3.82 11.74
N ALA A 86 25.65 -4.38 10.68
CA ALA A 86 26.15 -5.76 10.73
C ALA A 86 27.29 -5.84 11.76
N PRO A 87 27.19 -6.69 12.81
CA PRO A 87 28.29 -6.85 13.75
C PRO A 87 29.43 -7.53 13.00
N THR A 88 30.54 -6.82 12.84
CA THR A 88 31.83 -7.44 12.52
C THR A 88 32.22 -8.28 13.72
N SER A 89 31.77 -9.53 13.79
CA SER A 89 32.32 -10.50 14.72
C SER A 89 33.75 -10.82 14.26
N PRO A 90 34.81 -10.43 14.98
CA PRO A 90 36.12 -10.99 14.71
C PRO A 90 36.06 -12.46 15.16
N GLN A 91 36.24 -13.38 14.21
CA GLN A 91 36.53 -14.77 14.54
C GLN A 91 37.93 -14.78 15.16
N THR A 92 38.00 -14.94 16.47
CA THR A 92 39.25 -15.17 17.19
C THR A 92 39.65 -16.64 17.02
N LEU A 93 40.79 -16.88 16.38
CA LEU A 93 41.52 -18.16 16.38
C LEU A 93 42.26 -18.35 17.70
#